data_AF-A0A9W9E0P5-F1
#
_entry.id   AF-A0A9W9E0P5-F1
#
_cell.length_a   1.000
_cell.length_b   1.000
_cell.length_c   1.000
_cell.angle_alpha   90.00
_cell.angle_beta   90.00
_cell.angle_gamma   90.00
#
_symmetry.space_group_name_H-M   'P 1'
#
loop_
_entity.id
_entity.type
_entity.pdbx_description
1 polymer ?
#
loop_
_entity_poly.entity_id
_entity_poly.type
_entity_poly.pdbx_seq_one_letter_code
_entity_poly.pdbx_strand_id
1 'polypeptide(L)'
;MIFTTPRLFALFCLWTSFFAVGALPAHSHERRTGSGVGTSHTSGTSKAPSTDTKSGDEKVPVQLWVNHEGQSDEHWVLVIDKVYGFHAIAPEEKPAKPGQLEFKSGLDPQAKLKPQQLAYRPEKADKLMNLDCDATFKDQADMTKVFGELVTKIDMSKPADEVGGNCMDYVKMALEFLQKGDYITSVPKIFTTYYNKNYNAVRKEVYLGGSSDESTEESE
;
A
#
# COMPACT_ATOMS: atom_id res chain seq x y z
N MET A 1 -46.78 18.18 38.58
CA MET A 1 -47.09 19.22 37.58
C MET A 1 -45.79 19.66 36.94
N ILE A 2 -45.60 19.94 35.66
CA ILE A 2 -46.31 19.82 34.38
C ILE A 2 -45.17 19.97 33.36
N PHE A 3 -45.25 19.23 32.26
CA PHE A 3 -44.33 19.20 31.11
C PHE A 3 -44.04 20.57 30.51
N THR A 4 -42.89 20.73 29.82
CA THR A 4 -42.80 21.29 28.44
C THR A 4 -41.35 21.35 27.90
N THR A 5 -40.97 20.40 27.04
CA THR A 5 -40.32 20.70 25.73
C THR A 5 -41.44 21.09 24.74
N PRO A 6 -41.23 21.71 23.55
CA PRO A 6 -40.08 21.61 22.64
C PRO A 6 -39.72 22.91 21.85
N ARG A 7 -38.65 22.89 21.03
CA ARG A 7 -38.62 23.48 19.65
C ARG A 7 -37.41 22.94 18.85
N LEU A 8 -37.61 21.77 18.24
CA LEU A 8 -37.03 21.43 16.94
C LEU A 8 -37.75 22.26 15.85
N PHE A 9 -37.11 22.42 14.69
CA PHE A 9 -37.60 23.04 13.44
C PHE A 9 -37.42 24.55 13.25
N ALA A 10 -36.30 24.92 12.66
CA ALA A 10 -36.17 25.94 11.60
C ALA A 10 -34.74 25.81 11.03
N LEU A 11 -34.43 25.69 9.75
CA LEU A 11 -35.18 25.78 8.50
C LEU A 11 -34.34 25.08 7.42
N PHE A 12 -34.95 24.12 6.73
CA PHE A 12 -34.65 23.77 5.34
C PHE A 12 -34.88 25.00 4.47
N CYS A 13 -33.97 25.28 3.52
CA CYS A 13 -34.11 26.07 2.28
C CYS A 13 -32.67 26.33 1.79
N LEU A 14 -32.19 26.11 0.57
CA LEU A 14 -32.71 25.90 -0.77
C LEU A 14 -31.47 25.47 -1.59
N TRP A 15 -31.64 24.76 -2.70
CA TRP A 15 -30.96 24.97 -4.00
C TRP A 15 -31.15 23.70 -4.84
N THR A 16 -32.37 23.56 -5.35
CA THR A 16 -32.66 22.81 -6.56
C THR A 16 -32.74 23.80 -7.72
N SER A 17 -32.35 23.30 -8.89
CA SER A 17 -32.73 23.75 -10.24
C SER A 17 -31.72 24.63 -10.99
N PHE A 18 -31.12 24.05 -12.02
CA PHE A 18 -31.33 24.55 -13.38
C PHE A 18 -31.66 23.39 -14.33
N PHE A 19 -32.85 23.49 -14.91
CA PHE A 19 -33.34 22.73 -16.06
C PHE A 19 -32.77 23.32 -17.36
N ALA A 20 -32.55 22.48 -18.37
CA ALA A 20 -32.89 22.72 -19.78
C ALA A 20 -32.68 21.39 -20.52
N VAL A 21 -33.73 20.59 -20.77
CA VAL A 21 -34.68 20.67 -21.90
C VAL A 21 -34.00 20.47 -23.26
N GLY A 22 -34.33 19.35 -23.91
CA GLY A 22 -33.93 19.01 -25.28
C GLY A 22 -34.74 17.84 -25.83
N ALA A 23 -35.99 18.14 -26.16
CA ALA A 23 -37.02 17.40 -26.89
C ALA A 23 -36.73 16.00 -27.52
N LEU A 24 -37.61 15.05 -27.21
CA LEU A 24 -38.03 13.96 -28.12
C LEU A 24 -38.74 14.54 -29.37
N PRO A 25 -38.60 13.89 -30.53
CA PRO A 25 -39.67 13.01 -31.06
C PRO A 25 -39.06 11.78 -31.75
N ALA A 26 -39.74 10.74 -32.24
CA ALA A 26 -41.08 10.16 -32.12
C ALA A 26 -40.92 8.74 -32.70
N HIS A 27 -41.74 7.79 -32.23
CA HIS A 27 -41.92 6.51 -32.91
C HIS A 27 -42.45 6.73 -34.34
N SER A 28 -41.86 6.07 -35.33
CA SER A 28 -42.60 5.63 -36.51
C SER A 28 -42.13 4.23 -36.92
N HIS A 29 -43.10 3.34 -37.01
CA HIS A 29 -42.99 2.01 -37.55
C HIS A 29 -43.50 2.12 -38.98
N GLU A 30 -42.66 1.97 -40.00
CA GLU A 30 -43.15 1.75 -41.36
C GLU A 30 -42.17 0.87 -42.16
N ARG A 31 -42.78 0.01 -42.98
CA ARG A 31 -42.23 -1.19 -43.59
C ARG A 31 -42.43 -1.05 -45.09
N ARG A 32 -41.38 -0.92 -45.91
CA ARG A 32 -41.28 -1.58 -47.24
C ARG A 32 -40.00 -1.24 -48.04
N THR A 33 -39.30 -2.32 -48.43
CA THR A 33 -38.72 -2.68 -49.75
C THR A 33 -37.84 -1.68 -50.53
N GLY A 34 -36.61 -2.11 -50.81
CA GLY A 34 -35.79 -1.58 -51.91
C GLY A 34 -34.35 -2.08 -51.94
N SER A 35 -34.10 -3.08 -52.77
CA SER A 35 -32.83 -3.67 -53.26
C SER A 35 -31.58 -2.78 -53.27
N GLY A 36 -30.40 -3.34 -52.90
CA GLY A 36 -29.10 -2.72 -53.18
C GLY A 36 -27.90 -3.34 -52.45
N VAL A 37 -27.36 -4.43 -53.03
CA VAL A 37 -25.99 -4.97 -52.97
C VAL A 37 -24.93 -4.19 -52.16
N GLY A 38 -24.22 -4.88 -51.24
CA GLY A 38 -22.86 -4.47 -50.84
C GLY A 38 -22.37 -4.89 -49.43
N THR A 39 -21.77 -6.08 -49.33
CA THR A 39 -20.56 -6.41 -48.53
C THR A 39 -20.39 -5.94 -47.05
N SER A 40 -20.33 -6.96 -46.18
CA SER A 40 -19.37 -7.13 -45.06
C SER A 40 -19.62 -6.43 -43.71
N HIS A 41 -19.96 -7.28 -42.73
CA HIS A 41 -19.70 -7.25 -41.29
C HIS A 41 -18.56 -6.27 -40.87
N THR A 42 -18.69 -5.44 -39.84
CA THR A 42 -18.76 -5.83 -38.42
C THR A 42 -19.48 -4.79 -37.54
N SER A 43 -20.34 -5.27 -36.66
CA SER A 43 -21.05 -4.50 -35.63
C SER A 43 -20.09 -3.92 -34.59
N GLY A 44 -20.00 -2.60 -34.52
CA GLY A 44 -19.41 -1.88 -33.38
C GLY A 44 -20.38 -1.88 -32.20
N THR A 45 -20.30 -2.90 -31.34
CA THR A 45 -20.91 -2.86 -30.02
C THR A 45 -19.98 -2.11 -29.08
N SER A 46 -20.21 -0.81 -28.90
CA SER A 46 -19.72 -0.06 -27.75
C SER A 46 -20.38 -0.63 -26.48
N LYS A 47 -19.72 -1.62 -25.87
CA LYS A 47 -20.06 -2.10 -24.54
C LYS A 47 -19.74 -0.97 -23.55
N ALA A 48 -20.78 -0.50 -22.87
CA ALA A 48 -20.65 0.20 -21.60
C ALA A 48 -19.73 -0.60 -20.65
N PRO A 49 -18.98 0.05 -19.75
CA PRO A 49 -18.13 -0.66 -18.80
C PRO A 49 -19.03 -1.56 -17.94
N SER A 50 -18.87 -2.87 -18.10
CA SER A 50 -19.55 -3.86 -17.28
C SER A 50 -19.00 -3.75 -15.86
N THR A 51 -19.83 -3.32 -14.92
CA THR A 51 -19.66 -3.57 -13.48
C THR A 51 -19.92 -5.05 -13.20
N ASP A 52 -19.17 -5.93 -13.85
CA ASP A 52 -19.09 -7.34 -13.48
C ASP A 52 -17.89 -7.45 -12.55
N THR A 53 -18.11 -7.14 -11.27
CA THR A 53 -17.20 -7.56 -10.19
C THR A 53 -17.24 -9.08 -10.16
N LYS A 54 -16.36 -9.71 -10.95
CA LYS A 54 -16.04 -11.13 -10.76
C LYS A 54 -15.57 -11.27 -9.32
N SER A 55 -16.37 -11.96 -8.52
CA SER A 55 -16.00 -12.55 -7.24
C SER A 55 -14.93 -13.62 -7.48
N GLY A 56 -13.72 -13.18 -7.80
CA GLY A 56 -12.51 -13.99 -7.78
C GLY A 56 -11.56 -13.35 -6.78
N ASP A 57 -10.77 -14.19 -6.13
CA ASP A 57 -9.76 -13.70 -5.21
C ASP A 57 -8.85 -12.67 -5.90
N GLU A 58 -8.60 -11.58 -5.21
CA GLU A 58 -7.78 -10.48 -5.66
C GLU A 58 -6.30 -10.86 -5.44
N LYS A 59 -5.58 -11.09 -6.55
CA LYS A 59 -4.15 -11.38 -6.53
C LYS A 59 -3.35 -10.15 -6.83
N VAL A 60 -2.50 -9.75 -5.90
CA VAL A 60 -1.68 -8.54 -6.01
C VAL A 60 -0.21 -8.83 -5.70
N PRO A 61 0.72 -8.18 -6.39
CA PRO A 61 2.15 -8.44 -6.21
C PRO A 61 2.63 -7.99 -4.82
N VAL A 62 3.53 -8.78 -4.24
CA VAL A 62 4.27 -8.45 -3.02
C VAL A 62 5.70 -8.09 -3.41
N GLN A 63 6.14 -6.90 -3.01
CA GLN A 63 7.38 -6.30 -3.45
C GLN A 63 8.11 -5.66 -2.28
N LEU A 64 9.40 -5.42 -2.44
CA LEU A 64 10.22 -4.70 -1.46
C LEU A 64 10.67 -3.38 -2.06
N TRP A 65 10.54 -2.31 -1.29
CA TRP A 65 11.23 -1.06 -1.54
C TRP A 65 12.32 -0.85 -0.50
N VAL A 66 13.56 -0.68 -0.96
CA VAL A 66 14.67 -0.22 -0.14
C VAL A 66 14.91 1.24 -0.48
N ASN A 67 14.56 2.13 0.43
CA ASN A 67 14.86 3.54 0.29
C ASN A 67 16.31 3.78 0.72
N HIS A 68 17.05 4.59 -0.05
CA HIS A 68 18.46 4.94 0.21
C HIS A 68 19.36 3.72 0.48
N GLU A 69 19.25 2.68 -0.36
CA GLU A 69 20.09 1.47 -0.28
C GLU A 69 21.58 1.82 -0.16
N GLY A 70 22.25 1.25 0.85
CA GLY A 70 23.65 1.43 1.17
C GLY A 70 24.00 2.69 1.97
N GLN A 71 23.02 3.47 2.43
CA GLN A 71 23.23 4.73 3.15
C GLN A 71 22.84 4.64 4.63
N SER A 72 23.27 5.62 5.43
CA SER A 72 23.00 5.69 6.88
C SER A 72 21.54 5.97 7.25
N ASP A 73 20.71 6.26 6.26
CA ASP A 73 19.26 6.39 6.36
C ASP A 73 18.52 5.35 5.50
N GLU A 74 19.17 4.22 5.19
CA GLU A 74 18.55 3.09 4.49
C GLU A 74 17.31 2.59 5.24
N HIS A 75 16.21 2.39 4.51
CA HIS A 75 14.94 1.99 5.11
C HIS A 75 14.13 1.05 4.24
N TRP A 76 13.63 -0.03 4.85
CA TRP A 76 12.92 -1.10 4.16
C TRP A 76 11.41 -0.98 4.31
N VAL A 77 10.69 -1.13 3.20
CA VAL A 77 9.24 -1.01 3.11
C VAL A 77 8.68 -2.20 2.33
N LEU A 78 7.78 -2.96 2.93
CA LEU A 78 6.99 -3.96 2.22
C LEU A 78 5.95 -3.23 1.37
N VAL A 79 5.86 -3.52 0.08
CA VAL A 79 4.88 -2.90 -0.82
C VAL A 79 3.96 -3.97 -1.39
N ILE A 80 2.66 -3.77 -1.24
CA ILE A 80 1.61 -4.63 -1.78
C ILE A 80 0.84 -3.84 -2.83
N ASP A 81 0.57 -4.47 -3.97
CA ASP A 81 -0.15 -3.87 -5.11
C ASP A 81 0.49 -2.56 -5.63
N LYS A 82 1.82 -2.42 -5.51
CA LYS A 82 2.57 -1.21 -5.93
C LYS A 82 2.12 0.11 -5.29
N VAL A 83 1.15 0.13 -4.39
CA VAL A 83 0.57 1.37 -3.84
C VAL A 83 0.45 1.36 -2.32
N TYR A 84 0.45 0.18 -1.70
CA TYR A 84 0.33 0.06 -0.24
C TYR A 84 1.68 -0.30 0.36
N GLY A 85 2.37 0.70 0.93
CA GLY A 85 3.62 0.50 1.65
C GLY A 85 3.39 0.27 3.14
N PHE A 86 4.16 -0.64 3.73
CA PHE A 86 4.13 -1.00 5.13
C PHE A 86 5.56 -1.01 5.68
N HIS A 87 5.77 -0.35 6.80
CA HIS A 87 7.09 -0.20 7.42
C HIS A 87 6.99 0.05 8.91
N ALA A 88 8.12 -0.01 9.63
CA ALA A 88 8.20 0.39 11.03
C ALA A 88 9.13 1.59 11.21
N ILE A 89 8.68 2.64 11.90
CA ILE A 89 9.43 3.89 12.10
C ILE A 89 9.40 4.37 13.54
N ALA A 90 10.29 5.30 13.90
CA ALA A 90 10.32 5.85 15.26
C ALA A 90 9.03 6.65 15.56
N PRO A 91 8.50 6.60 16.80
CA PRO A 91 7.23 7.27 17.16
C PRO A 91 7.21 8.80 16.99
N GLU A 92 8.36 9.47 16.91
CA GLU A 92 8.48 10.93 16.76
C GLU A 92 8.70 11.40 15.32
N GLU A 93 8.86 10.48 14.36
CA GLU A 93 8.93 10.85 12.96
C GLU A 93 7.53 11.27 12.49
N LYS A 94 7.35 12.58 12.23
CA LYS A 94 6.13 13.08 11.58
C LYS A 94 6.03 12.35 10.23
N PRO A 95 4.87 11.78 9.88
CA PRO A 95 4.69 11.19 8.56
C PRO A 95 4.98 12.27 7.53
N ALA A 96 6.01 12.06 6.74
CA ALA A 96 6.34 12.95 5.65
C ALA A 96 5.22 12.91 4.60
N LYS A 97 5.14 13.97 3.78
CA LYS A 97 4.11 14.10 2.73
C LYS A 97 4.05 12.81 1.89
N PRO A 98 2.90 12.40 1.35
CA PRO A 98 2.76 11.14 0.60
C PRO A 98 3.92 10.89 -0.37
N GLY A 99 4.70 9.82 -0.12
CA GLY A 99 5.86 9.40 -0.92
C GLY A 99 7.14 10.26 -0.83
N GLN A 100 7.25 11.11 0.18
CA GLN A 100 8.52 11.53 0.76
C GLN A 100 8.65 10.73 2.06
N LEU A 101 9.71 9.94 2.22
CA LEU A 101 10.14 9.41 3.50
C LEU A 101 11.35 10.26 3.90
N GLU A 102 11.22 11.05 4.96
CA GLU A 102 12.35 11.75 5.57
C GLU A 102 12.75 10.96 6.81
N PHE A 103 13.76 10.10 6.66
CA PHE A 103 14.41 9.47 7.80
C PHE A 103 15.47 10.41 8.32
N LYS A 104 15.46 10.66 9.63
CA LYS A 104 16.58 11.38 10.23
C LYS A 104 17.69 10.37 10.52
N SER A 105 18.87 10.62 9.95
CA SER A 105 20.11 10.05 10.46
C SER A 105 20.24 10.36 11.96
N GLY A 106 20.52 9.35 12.78
CA GLY A 106 20.59 9.49 14.25
C GLY A 106 19.33 9.06 15.00
N LEU A 107 18.64 8.03 14.51
CA LEU A 107 17.60 7.33 15.27
C LEU A 107 18.17 6.86 16.62
N ASP A 108 17.43 7.06 17.71
CA ASP A 108 17.78 6.50 19.02
C ASP A 108 17.85 4.96 18.87
N PRO A 109 19.01 4.31 19.12
CA PRO A 109 19.17 2.86 19.01
C PRO A 109 18.15 2.09 19.87
N GLN A 110 17.72 2.70 20.98
CA GLN A 110 16.74 2.15 21.91
C GLN A 110 15.28 2.47 21.54
N ALA A 111 15.06 3.19 20.43
CA ALA A 111 13.72 3.45 19.93
C ALA A 111 13.00 2.15 19.62
N LYS A 112 11.75 2.07 20.06
CA LYS A 112 10.83 1.01 19.67
C LYS A 112 10.04 1.48 18.47
N LEU A 113 10.33 0.89 17.32
CA LEU A 113 9.67 1.27 16.08
C LEU A 113 8.18 0.92 16.14
N LYS A 114 7.36 1.67 15.43
CA LYS A 114 5.93 1.43 15.28
C LYS A 114 5.61 1.13 13.83
N PRO A 115 4.92 0.02 13.55
CA PRO A 115 4.36 -0.23 12.24
C PRO A 115 3.47 0.93 11.78
N GLN A 116 3.54 1.26 10.50
CA GLN A 116 2.73 2.27 9.83
C GLN A 116 2.44 1.85 8.39
N GLN A 117 1.40 2.43 7.82
CA GLN A 117 1.07 2.32 6.41
C GLN A 117 1.37 3.65 5.72
N LEU A 118 1.90 3.58 4.50
CA LEU A 118 2.14 4.72 3.62
C LEU A 118 1.59 4.45 2.23
N ALA A 119 1.15 5.50 1.54
CA ALA A 119 0.81 5.42 0.12
C ALA A 119 2.10 5.44 -0.71
N TYR A 120 2.40 4.32 -1.37
CA TYR A 120 3.48 4.24 -2.34
C TYR A 120 3.05 4.90 -3.66
N ARG A 121 4.04 5.46 -4.36
CA ARG A 121 3.85 6.21 -5.60
C ARG A 121 3.97 5.27 -6.81
N PRO A 122 2.87 5.01 -7.56
CA PRO A 122 2.90 4.07 -8.70
C PRO A 122 3.97 4.42 -9.74
N GLU A 123 4.27 5.72 -9.92
CA GLU A 123 5.28 6.20 -10.86
C GLU A 123 6.73 5.83 -10.47
N LYS A 124 6.95 5.36 -9.24
CA LYS A 124 8.23 4.83 -8.77
C LYS A 124 8.28 3.29 -8.75
N ALA A 125 7.28 2.62 -9.33
CA ALA A 125 7.17 1.16 -9.28
C ALA A 125 8.36 0.42 -9.92
N ASP A 126 9.15 1.09 -10.78
CA ASP A 126 10.42 0.60 -11.33
C ASP A 126 11.51 0.42 -10.26
N LYS A 127 11.39 1.09 -9.11
CA LYS A 127 12.29 0.97 -7.96
C LYS A 127 11.91 -0.16 -7.00
N LEU A 128 10.84 -0.89 -7.28
CA LEU A 128 10.39 -2.00 -6.46
C LEU A 128 11.12 -3.28 -6.85
N MET A 129 11.74 -3.92 -5.87
CA MET A 129 12.24 -5.28 -6.01
C MET A 129 11.04 -6.23 -6.03
N ASN A 130 10.84 -6.93 -7.14
CA ASN A 130 9.86 -8.01 -7.21
C ASN A 130 10.35 -9.19 -6.37
N LEU A 131 9.52 -9.65 -5.42
CA LEU A 131 9.84 -10.80 -4.57
C LEU A 131 9.41 -12.14 -5.17
N ASP A 132 8.87 -12.14 -6.39
CA ASP A 132 8.32 -13.31 -7.09
C ASP A 132 7.23 -14.00 -6.26
N CYS A 133 6.32 -13.16 -5.73
CA CYS A 133 5.26 -13.57 -4.82
C CYS A 133 4.05 -12.66 -5.00
N ASP A 134 2.87 -13.27 -5.09
CA ASP A 134 1.59 -12.58 -5.04
C ASP A 134 0.88 -12.90 -3.73
N ALA A 135 0.25 -11.89 -3.13
CA ALA A 135 -0.71 -12.05 -2.06
C ALA A 135 -2.10 -12.24 -2.66
N THR A 136 -2.87 -13.16 -2.09
CA THR A 136 -4.23 -13.47 -2.53
C THR A 136 -5.21 -13.07 -1.42
N PHE A 137 -6.11 -12.15 -1.71
CA PHE A 137 -7.16 -11.69 -0.80
C PHE A 137 -8.52 -12.11 -1.31
N LYS A 138 -9.47 -12.37 -0.41
CA LYS A 138 -10.82 -12.78 -0.83
C LYS A 138 -11.55 -11.64 -1.57
N ASP A 139 -11.41 -10.43 -1.04
CA ASP A 139 -12.03 -9.21 -1.55
C ASP A 139 -11.30 -7.99 -0.96
N GLN A 140 -11.66 -6.80 -1.44
CA GLN A 140 -11.11 -5.53 -0.98
C GLN A 140 -11.29 -5.31 0.55
N ALA A 141 -12.36 -5.84 1.16
CA ALA A 141 -12.61 -5.67 2.58
C ALA A 141 -11.66 -6.53 3.42
N ASP A 142 -11.40 -7.77 2.98
CA ASP A 142 -10.38 -8.64 3.55
C ASP A 142 -8.98 -8.03 3.39
N MET A 143 -8.64 -7.50 2.21
CA MET A 143 -7.37 -6.79 2.01
C MET A 143 -7.22 -5.60 2.97
N THR A 144 -8.26 -4.76 3.09
CA THR A 144 -8.25 -3.60 4.00
C THR A 144 -8.08 -4.03 5.47
N LYS A 145 -8.76 -5.11 5.87
CA LYS A 145 -8.62 -5.69 7.20
C LYS A 145 -7.17 -6.14 7.44
N VAL A 146 -6.60 -6.93 6.52
CA VAL A 146 -5.21 -7.43 6.65
C VAL A 146 -4.22 -6.28 6.74
N PHE A 147 -4.40 -5.23 5.94
CA PHE A 147 -3.54 -4.05 5.99
C PHE A 147 -3.60 -3.34 7.35
N GLY A 148 -4.78 -3.22 7.96
CA GLY A 148 -4.91 -2.74 9.33
C GLY A 148 -4.21 -3.65 10.34
N GLU A 149 -4.25 -4.97 10.14
CA GLU A 149 -3.59 -5.94 11.01
C GLU A 149 -2.06 -5.91 10.90
N LEU A 150 -1.50 -5.68 9.71
CA LEU A 150 -0.05 -5.47 9.51
C LEU A 150 0.50 -4.27 10.29
N VAL A 151 -0.36 -3.30 10.62
CA VAL A 151 0.00 -2.10 11.38
C VAL A 151 -0.30 -2.25 12.88
N THR A 152 -1.30 -3.07 13.25
CA THR A 152 -1.80 -3.13 14.64
C THR A 152 -1.45 -4.40 15.40
N LYS A 153 -1.15 -5.52 14.71
CA LYS A 153 -0.90 -6.82 15.34
C LYS A 153 0.57 -7.23 15.38
N ILE A 154 1.43 -6.61 14.57
CA ILE A 154 2.87 -6.92 14.58
C ILE A 154 3.52 -6.17 15.73
N ASP A 155 4.11 -6.91 16.67
CA ASP A 155 4.79 -6.36 17.83
C ASP A 155 6.26 -6.06 17.52
N MET A 156 6.61 -4.77 17.51
CA MET A 156 7.97 -4.24 17.37
C MET A 156 8.51 -3.77 18.73
N SER A 157 8.33 -4.59 19.78
CA SER A 157 8.66 -4.21 21.17
C SER A 157 10.15 -4.15 21.47
N LYS A 158 10.99 -4.73 20.61
CA LYS A 158 12.44 -4.72 20.73
C LYS A 158 13.04 -3.37 20.29
N PRO A 159 14.15 -2.95 20.92
CA PRO A 159 14.97 -1.84 20.43
C PRO A 159 15.37 -1.99 18.96
N ALA A 160 15.45 -0.87 18.23
CA ALA A 160 15.81 -0.87 16.82
C ALA A 160 17.23 -1.40 16.54
N ASP A 161 18.13 -1.32 17.52
CA ASP A 161 19.46 -1.92 17.45
C ASP A 161 19.49 -3.42 17.78
N GLU A 162 18.38 -4.06 18.16
CA GLU A 162 18.30 -5.48 18.46
C GLU A 162 17.68 -6.31 17.34
N VAL A 163 18.00 -7.62 17.32
CA VAL A 163 17.40 -8.55 16.36
C VAL A 163 15.90 -8.71 16.60
N GLY A 164 15.10 -8.28 15.63
CA GLY A 164 13.65 -8.24 15.70
C GLY A 164 13.07 -6.84 15.92
N GLY A 165 13.90 -5.79 15.99
CA GLY A 165 13.45 -4.44 16.32
C GLY A 165 13.54 -3.40 15.19
N ASN A 166 14.19 -3.72 14.06
CA ASN A 166 14.41 -2.75 12.98
C ASN A 166 13.41 -2.86 11.80
N CYS A 167 13.54 -1.97 10.82
CA CYS A 167 12.66 -1.95 9.65
C CYS A 167 12.71 -3.24 8.81
N MET A 168 13.87 -3.89 8.71
CA MET A 168 14.02 -5.17 8.01
C MET A 168 13.29 -6.29 8.74
N ASP A 169 13.38 -6.30 10.07
CA ASP A 169 12.68 -7.25 10.93
C ASP A 169 11.17 -7.10 10.85
N TYR A 170 10.67 -5.86 10.75
CA TYR A 170 9.26 -5.61 10.47
C TYR A 170 8.82 -6.27 9.15
N VAL A 171 9.56 -6.07 8.06
CA VAL A 171 9.22 -6.67 6.75
C VAL A 171 9.20 -8.19 6.85
N LYS A 172 10.18 -8.79 7.54
CA LYS A 172 10.21 -10.23 7.79
C LYS A 172 8.96 -10.70 8.54
N MET A 173 8.61 -10.04 9.65
CA MET A 173 7.42 -10.38 10.44
C MET A 173 6.12 -10.17 9.68
N ALA A 174 6.05 -9.16 8.81
CA ALA A 174 4.90 -8.92 7.95
C ALA A 174 4.71 -10.04 6.92
N LEU A 175 5.79 -10.51 6.29
CA LEU A 175 5.74 -11.65 5.37
C LEU A 175 5.36 -12.94 6.11
N GLU A 176 5.89 -13.18 7.31
CA GLU A 176 5.50 -14.31 8.15
C GLU A 176 4.03 -14.22 8.59
N PHE A 177 3.51 -13.02 8.86
CA PHE A 177 2.11 -12.78 9.18
C PHE A 177 1.22 -13.15 7.99
N LEU A 178 1.56 -12.67 6.79
CA LEU A 178 0.83 -13.00 5.56
C LEU A 178 0.85 -14.50 5.28
N GLN A 179 1.99 -15.16 5.49
CA GLN A 179 2.10 -16.61 5.33
C GLN A 179 1.21 -17.36 6.33
N LYS A 180 1.23 -16.98 7.62
CA LYS A 180 0.40 -17.61 8.66
C LYS A 180 -1.10 -17.43 8.42
N GLY A 181 -1.49 -16.36 7.72
CA GLY A 181 -2.86 -16.10 7.30
C GLY A 181 -3.25 -16.70 5.95
N ASP A 182 -2.39 -17.54 5.34
CA ASP A 182 -2.57 -18.14 4.01
C ASP A 182 -2.74 -17.11 2.87
N TYR A 183 -2.33 -15.85 3.08
CA TYR A 183 -2.35 -14.81 2.05
C TYR A 183 -1.20 -14.96 1.05
N ILE A 184 -0.08 -15.55 1.48
CA ILE A 184 1.03 -15.97 0.63
C ILE A 184 1.40 -17.43 0.97
N THR A 185 1.94 -18.16 0.01
CA THR A 185 2.29 -19.58 0.20
C THR A 185 3.52 -19.78 1.11
N SER A 186 4.48 -18.87 1.06
CA SER A 186 5.70 -18.91 1.85
C SER A 186 6.37 -17.54 1.90
N VAL A 187 7.20 -17.28 2.90
CA VAL A 187 8.12 -16.13 2.88
C VAL A 187 9.04 -16.25 1.65
N PRO A 188 9.08 -15.25 0.75
CA PRO A 188 9.81 -15.36 -0.50
C PRO A 188 11.32 -15.61 -0.30
N LYS A 189 11.88 -16.49 -1.12
CA LYS A 189 13.33 -16.79 -1.07
C LYS A 189 14.17 -15.58 -1.43
N ILE A 190 13.73 -14.78 -2.41
CA ILE A 190 14.40 -13.53 -2.81
C ILE A 190 14.56 -12.62 -1.60
N PHE A 191 13.48 -12.41 -0.84
CA PHE A 191 13.53 -11.63 0.41
C PHE A 191 14.49 -12.26 1.42
N THR A 192 14.36 -13.57 1.70
CA THR A 192 15.20 -14.23 2.71
C THR A 192 16.69 -14.12 2.39
N THR A 193 17.07 -14.33 1.13
CA THR A 193 18.46 -14.19 0.67
C THR A 193 18.94 -12.74 0.82
N TYR A 194 18.13 -11.77 0.41
CA TYR A 194 18.49 -10.36 0.46
C TYR A 194 18.55 -9.83 1.90
N TYR A 195 17.61 -10.22 2.77
CA TYR A 195 17.63 -9.94 4.21
C TYR A 195 18.92 -10.47 4.85
N ASN A 196 19.23 -11.76 4.70
CA ASN A 196 20.41 -12.37 5.33
C ASN A 196 21.73 -11.74 4.86
N LYS A 197 21.81 -11.33 3.59
CA LYS A 197 22.98 -10.67 3.03
C LYS A 197 23.22 -9.30 3.66
N ASN A 198 22.17 -8.50 3.83
CA ASN A 198 22.29 -7.07 4.17
C ASN A 198 22.09 -6.77 5.67
N TYR A 199 21.47 -7.68 6.43
CA TYR A 199 21.00 -7.41 7.79
C TYR A 199 22.03 -6.78 8.72
N ASN A 200 23.22 -7.38 8.80
CA ASN A 200 24.26 -6.89 9.71
C ASN A 200 24.83 -5.53 9.26
N ALA A 201 24.91 -5.30 7.95
CA ALA A 201 25.43 -4.04 7.40
C ALA A 201 24.46 -2.90 7.70
N VAL A 202 23.17 -3.09 7.38
CA VAL A 202 22.11 -2.10 7.65
C VAL A 202 21.99 -1.84 9.15
N ARG A 203 21.97 -2.90 9.98
CA ARG A 203 21.93 -2.76 11.44
C ARG A 203 23.08 -1.90 11.97
N LYS A 204 24.30 -2.12 11.48
CA LYS A 204 25.47 -1.34 11.89
C LYS A 204 25.36 0.12 11.44
N GLU A 205 25.08 0.33 10.17
CA GLU A 205 25.14 1.66 9.54
C GLU A 205 23.98 2.56 9.99
N VAL A 206 22.76 2.02 10.07
CA VAL A 206 21.55 2.80 10.36
C VAL A 206 21.28 2.93 11.86
N TYR A 207 21.56 1.89 12.66
CA TYR A 207 21.09 1.82 14.06
C TYR A 207 22.20 1.80 15.12
N LEU A 208 23.44 1.45 14.76
CA LEU A 208 24.57 1.42 15.70
C LEU A 208 25.53 2.60 15.50
N GLY A 209 25.19 3.55 14.61
CA GLY A 209 25.98 4.77 14.38
C GLY A 209 27.35 4.48 13.79
N GLY A 210 27.38 3.78 12.65
CA GLY A 210 28.60 3.30 11.98
C GLY A 210 29.76 4.30 12.05
N SER A 211 30.68 4.11 13.00
CA SER A 211 31.98 4.76 12.91
C SER A 211 32.81 3.96 11.91
N SER A 212 33.24 4.66 10.87
CA SER A 212 34.40 4.28 10.09
C SER A 212 35.65 4.80 10.81
N ASP A 213 35.87 4.35 12.05
CA ASP A 213 37.17 4.52 12.72
C ASP A 213 37.85 3.16 12.79
N GLU A 214 38.40 2.74 11.65
CA GLU A 214 39.52 1.79 11.64
C GLU A 214 40.77 2.58 12.04
N SER A 215 40.94 2.84 13.35
CA SER A 215 42.21 3.32 13.88
C SER A 215 43.17 2.14 13.91
N THR A 216 43.96 2.01 12.85
CA THR A 216 45.18 1.23 12.84
C THR A 216 46.18 1.89 13.80
N GLU A 217 46.16 1.51 15.08
CA GLU A 217 47.30 1.74 15.96
C GLU A 217 48.35 0.67 15.65
N GLU A 218 49.22 0.96 14.68
CA GLU A 218 50.56 0.39 14.67
C GLU A 218 51.27 0.87 15.93
N SER A 219 51.56 -0.05 16.85
CA SER A 219 52.46 0.19 17.97
C SER A 219 53.88 -0.15 17.50
N GLU A 220 54.71 0.89 17.45
CA GLU A 220 56.18 0.80 17.29
C GLU A 220 56.85 0.07 18.45
#